data_AF-A0A7J8V509-F1
#
_entry.id   AF-A0A7J8V509-F1
#
_cell.length_a   1.000
_cell.length_b   1.000
_cell.length_c   1.000
_cell.angle_alpha   90.00
_cell.angle_beta   90.00
_cell.angle_gamma   90.00
#
_symmetry.space_group_name_H-M   'P 1'
#
loop_
_entity.id
_entity.type
_entity.pdbx_description
1 polymer ?
#
loop_
_entity_poly.entity_id
_entity_poly.type
_entity_poly.pdbx_seq_one_letter_code
_entity_poly.pdbx_strand_id
1 'polypeptide(L)'
;MLTSLERNLLPDAIIRRLTRLLLASRLRSGYKPSTELQLSDLLQFAHSLKEMPIVIKTDEPKTQHYELPASFFKLVLGKNLKYSCCYFSDGWKTLEDAEEAMMELYCQKSHLKDGKRFLMWGVDGVHSLYTLPVNTPTAGLQGFAIPPHRKLL
;
A
#
# COMPACT_ATOMS: atom_id res chain seq x y z
N MET A 1 -23.10 15.67 4.30
CA MET A 1 -22.60 14.79 3.22
C MET A 1 -21.84 13.58 3.76
N LEU A 2 -20.86 13.76 4.66
CA LEU A 2 -20.12 12.65 5.29
C LEU A 2 -21.05 11.61 5.95
N THR A 3 -22.02 12.06 6.75
CA THR A 3 -23.02 11.19 7.38
C THR A 3 -23.89 10.40 6.38
N SER A 4 -24.13 10.95 5.18
CA SER A 4 -24.87 10.24 4.12
C SER A 4 -24.01 9.17 3.45
N LEU A 5 -22.70 9.40 3.34
CA LEU A 5 -21.73 8.43 2.84
C LEU A 5 -21.57 7.28 3.83
N GLU A 6 -21.42 7.57 5.12
CA GLU A 6 -21.32 6.57 6.20
C GLU A 6 -22.56 5.66 6.28
N ARG A 7 -23.74 6.19 5.95
CA ARG A 7 -25.01 5.45 5.92
C ARG A 7 -25.30 4.77 4.58
N ASN A 8 -24.35 4.75 3.64
CA ASN A 8 -24.50 4.17 2.31
C ASN A 8 -25.72 4.70 1.52
N LEU A 9 -26.03 5.99 1.67
CA LEU A 9 -27.19 6.64 1.04
C LEU A 9 -26.86 7.27 -0.33
N LEU A 10 -25.59 7.26 -0.73
CA LEU A 10 -25.13 7.90 -1.95
C LEU A 10 -24.88 6.84 -3.03
N PRO A 11 -25.49 6.97 -4.22
CA PRO A 11 -25.15 6.14 -5.36
C PRO A 11 -23.68 6.23 -5.74
N ASP A 12 -23.12 5.09 -6.11
CA ASP A 12 -21.76 4.90 -6.60
C ASP A 12 -21.30 5.93 -7.64
N ALA A 13 -22.17 6.30 -8.59
CA ALA A 13 -21.88 7.29 -9.61
C ALA A 13 -21.63 8.68 -9.02
N ILE A 14 -22.35 9.04 -7.95
CA ILE A 14 -22.17 10.31 -7.23
C ILE A 14 -20.86 10.29 -6.47
N ILE A 15 -20.57 9.21 -5.72
CA ILE A 15 -19.31 9.03 -5.00
C ILE A 15 -18.13 9.18 -5.98
N ARG A 16 -18.15 8.46 -7.11
CA ARG A 16 -17.12 8.55 -8.15
C ARG A 16 -16.97 9.96 -8.72
N ARG A 17 -18.07 10.68 -8.94
CA ARG A 17 -18.02 12.07 -9.45
C ARG A 17 -17.39 13.02 -8.43
N LEU A 18 -17.78 12.93 -7.16
CA LEU A 18 -17.23 13.77 -6.09
C LEU A 18 -15.74 13.49 -5.87
N THR A 19 -15.33 12.22 -5.85
CA THR A 19 -13.91 11.84 -5.77
C THR A 19 -13.11 12.44 -6.93
N ARG A 20 -13.61 12.37 -8.17
CA ARG A 20 -12.93 12.98 -9.33
C ARG A 20 -12.82 14.51 -9.23
N LEU A 21 -13.82 15.18 -8.65
CA LEU A 21 -13.75 16.64 -8.43
C LEU A 21 -12.67 17.00 -7.40
N LEU A 22 -12.57 16.25 -6.28
CA LEU A 22 -11.54 16.46 -5.28
C LEU A 22 -10.13 16.17 -5.84
N LEU A 23 -9.98 15.09 -6.60
CA LEU A 23 -8.73 14.77 -7.29
C LEU A 23 -8.35 15.87 -8.30
N ALA A 24 -9.30 16.36 -9.10
CA ALA A 24 -9.06 17.46 -10.04
C ALA A 24 -8.65 18.76 -9.32
N SER A 25 -9.28 19.07 -8.18
CA SER A 25 -8.88 20.21 -7.34
C SER A 25 -7.45 20.04 -6.82
N ARG A 26 -7.09 18.82 -6.38
CA ARG A 26 -5.72 18.53 -5.91
C ARG A 26 -4.70 18.67 -7.04
N LEU A 27 -4.99 18.16 -8.22
CA LEU A 27 -4.12 18.31 -9.40
C LEU A 27 -3.93 19.78 -9.77
N ARG A 28 -5.01 20.58 -9.82
CA ARG A 28 -4.91 22.03 -10.06
C ARG A 28 -4.07 22.76 -9.02
N SER A 29 -4.15 22.35 -7.75
CA SER A 29 -3.32 22.94 -6.68
C SER A 29 -1.85 22.51 -6.75
N GLY A 30 -1.58 21.33 -7.28
CA GLY A 30 -0.23 20.74 -7.32
C GLY A 30 0.58 21.14 -8.56
N TYR A 31 -0.08 21.35 -9.70
CA TYR A 31 0.59 21.80 -10.92
C TYR A 31 0.92 23.29 -10.86
N LYS A 32 2.19 23.61 -11.13
CA LYS A 32 2.69 24.98 -11.24
C LYS A 32 2.71 25.42 -12.72
N PRO A 33 2.65 26.73 -13.00
CA PRO A 33 2.59 27.24 -14.37
C PRO A 33 3.91 27.09 -15.15
N SER A 34 5.04 26.81 -14.50
CA SER A 34 6.32 26.57 -15.16
C SER A 34 7.06 25.38 -14.55
N THR A 35 7.96 24.78 -15.34
CA THR A 35 8.82 23.67 -14.93
C THR A 35 9.76 24.05 -13.80
N GLU A 36 10.27 25.28 -13.80
CA GLU A 36 11.19 25.81 -12.79
C GLU A 36 10.47 25.94 -11.45
N LEU A 37 9.23 26.44 -11.45
CA LEU A 37 8.40 26.53 -10.25
C LEU A 37 8.02 25.15 -9.73
N GLN A 38 7.72 24.19 -10.62
CA GLN A 38 7.42 22.81 -10.24
C GLN A 38 8.63 22.15 -9.56
N LEU A 39 9.83 22.36 -10.11
CA LEU A 39 11.07 21.85 -9.53
C LEU A 39 11.37 22.52 -8.18
N SER A 40 11.20 23.84 -8.08
CA SER A 40 11.40 24.57 -6.83
C SER A 40 10.49 24.07 -5.70
N ASP A 41 9.21 23.84 -5.99
CA ASP A 41 8.23 23.28 -5.05
C ASP A 41 8.61 21.86 -4.60
N LEU A 42 9.06 21.01 -5.53
CA LEU A 42 9.56 19.66 -5.23
C LEU A 42 10.79 19.70 -4.31
N LEU A 43 11.77 20.58 -4.61
CA LEU A 43 12.98 20.71 -3.81
C LEU A 43 12.68 21.26 -2.41
N GLN A 44 11.77 22.23 -2.32
CA GLN A 44 11.30 22.76 -1.04
C GLN A 44 10.62 21.67 -0.20
N PHE A 45 9.76 20.86 -0.83
CA PHE A 45 9.15 19.71 -0.16
C PHE A 45 10.20 18.70 0.31
N ALA A 46 11.13 18.29 -0.55
CA ALA A 46 12.20 17.36 -0.20
C ALA A 46 13.10 17.89 0.93
N HIS A 47 13.38 19.19 0.96
CA HIS A 47 14.11 19.81 2.07
C HIS A 47 13.29 19.76 3.35
N SER A 48 12.00 20.09 3.31
CA SER A 48 11.13 20.05 4.49
C SER A 48 11.07 18.66 5.13
N LEU A 49 11.06 17.59 4.31
CA LEU A 49 11.06 16.20 4.81
C LEU A 49 12.33 15.81 5.56
N LYS A 50 13.49 16.41 5.22
CA LYS A 50 14.76 16.11 5.91
C LYS A 50 14.80 16.65 7.34
N GLU A 51 14.07 17.72 7.59
CA GLU A 51 13.96 18.35 8.91
C GLU A 51 12.89 17.69 9.80
N MET A 52 12.13 16.74 9.25
CA MET A 52 11.06 16.04 9.97
C MET A 52 11.59 14.78 10.68
N PRO A 53 11.01 14.41 11.84
CA PRO A 53 11.31 13.12 12.45
C PRO A 53 10.87 11.97 11.53
N ILE A 54 11.58 10.83 11.62
CA ILE A 54 11.28 9.62 10.79
C ILE A 54 9.82 9.19 10.95
N VAL A 55 9.26 9.33 12.15
CA VAL A 55 7.84 9.10 12.44
C VAL A 55 7.35 10.21 13.38
N ILE A 56 6.35 10.97 12.95
CA ILE A 56 5.75 12.06 13.75
C ILE A 56 4.79 11.51 14.82
N LYS A 57 4.05 10.44 14.49
CA LYS A 57 3.06 9.82 15.35
C LYS A 57 3.44 8.37 15.62
N THR A 58 4.34 8.16 16.58
CA THR A 58 4.78 6.81 17.00
C THR A 58 3.76 6.09 17.89
N ASP A 59 2.93 6.84 18.63
CA ASP A 59 1.98 6.30 19.62
C ASP A 59 0.52 6.26 19.14
N GLU A 60 0.22 6.75 17.94
CA GLU A 60 -1.06 6.52 17.25
C GLU A 60 -1.03 5.39 16.19
N PRO A 61 -0.45 4.19 16.40
CA PRO A 61 -0.64 3.09 15.46
C PRO A 61 -1.76 2.16 15.94
N LYS A 62 -2.89 2.15 15.20
CA LYS A 62 -3.67 0.96 14.74
C LYS A 62 -5.20 1.10 14.78
N THR A 63 -5.77 1.98 15.60
CA THR A 63 -7.24 2.08 15.78
C THR A 63 -8.00 2.47 14.52
N GLN A 64 -7.35 3.10 13.54
CA GLN A 64 -8.04 3.56 12.33
C GLN A 64 -8.10 2.53 11.20
N HIS A 65 -7.20 1.53 11.10
CA HIS A 65 -7.16 0.67 9.89
C HIS A 65 -6.65 -0.79 10.03
N TYR A 66 -6.20 -1.26 11.20
CA TYR A 66 -5.53 -2.58 11.31
C TYR A 66 -6.18 -3.59 12.26
N GLU A 67 -7.37 -3.31 12.79
CA GLU A 67 -8.10 -4.21 13.72
C GLU A 67 -9.28 -4.94 13.06
N LEU A 68 -9.19 -5.24 11.77
CA LEU A 68 -10.17 -6.12 11.13
C LEU A 68 -9.75 -7.59 11.33
N PRO A 69 -10.72 -8.50 11.59
CA PRO A 69 -10.41 -9.92 11.75
C PRO A 69 -9.85 -10.49 10.44
N ALA A 70 -8.93 -11.45 10.54
CA ALA A 70 -8.31 -12.08 9.36
C ALA A 70 -9.34 -12.70 8.39
N SER A 71 -10.51 -13.11 8.88
CA SER A 71 -11.62 -13.60 8.06
C SER A 71 -12.16 -12.56 7.08
N PHE A 72 -12.14 -11.26 7.44
CA PHE A 72 -12.55 -10.18 6.54
C PHE A 72 -11.64 -10.09 5.32
N PHE A 73 -10.31 -10.15 5.53
CA PHE A 73 -9.35 -10.04 4.45
C PHE A 73 -9.44 -11.22 3.46
N LYS A 74 -9.79 -12.41 3.92
CA LYS A 74 -10.06 -13.58 3.06
C LYS A 74 -11.27 -13.39 2.14
N LEU A 75 -12.18 -12.47 2.44
CA LEU A 75 -13.36 -12.19 1.62
C LEU A 75 -13.11 -11.12 0.55
N VAL A 76 -12.17 -10.21 0.79
CA VAL A 76 -11.97 -9.00 -0.03
C VAL A 76 -10.64 -8.96 -0.79
N LEU A 77 -9.66 -9.79 -0.40
CA LEU A 77 -8.37 -9.92 -1.07
C LEU A 77 -8.27 -11.26 -1.81
N GLY A 78 -7.30 -11.37 -2.72
CA GLY A 78 -7.02 -12.61 -3.43
C GLY A 78 -6.35 -13.65 -2.55
N LYS A 79 -6.02 -14.80 -3.14
CA LYS A 79 -5.42 -15.95 -2.45
C LYS A 79 -4.16 -15.61 -1.64
N ASN A 80 -3.40 -14.61 -2.07
CA ASN A 80 -2.15 -14.20 -1.42
C ASN A 80 -2.38 -13.17 -0.31
N LEU A 81 -3.63 -12.76 -0.08
CA LEU A 81 -4.03 -11.73 0.88
C LEU A 81 -3.24 -10.43 0.68
N LYS A 82 -3.02 -10.06 -0.60
CA LYS A 82 -2.13 -8.97 -0.96
C LYS A 82 -2.81 -7.62 -0.74
N TYR A 83 -2.55 -7.02 0.41
CA TYR A 83 -3.01 -5.68 0.77
C TYR A 83 -2.13 -4.55 0.19
N SER A 84 -1.85 -4.61 -1.11
CA SER A 84 -1.13 -3.55 -1.86
C SER A 84 -1.40 -3.67 -3.37
N CYS A 85 -1.00 -2.67 -4.17
CA CYS A 85 -1.31 -2.60 -5.61
C CYS A 85 -0.92 -3.86 -6.40
N CYS A 86 -1.85 -4.47 -7.15
CA CYS A 86 -1.63 -5.63 -8.02
C CYS A 86 -1.25 -5.20 -9.44
N TYR A 87 -0.77 -6.15 -10.26
CA TYR A 87 -0.39 -5.89 -11.65
C TYR A 87 -1.31 -6.65 -12.61
N PHE A 88 -2.20 -5.92 -13.27
CA PHE A 88 -3.07 -6.47 -14.32
C PHE A 88 -2.37 -6.27 -15.67
N SER A 89 -1.92 -7.36 -16.30
CA SER A 89 -1.37 -7.32 -17.66
C SER A 89 -2.41 -7.76 -18.70
N ASP A 90 -2.08 -7.59 -19.99
CA ASP A 90 -3.02 -7.81 -21.07
C ASP A 90 -3.53 -9.25 -21.09
N GLY A 91 -4.86 -9.42 -20.97
CA GLY A 91 -5.53 -10.73 -20.96
C GLY A 91 -5.87 -11.31 -19.58
N TRP A 92 -5.48 -10.64 -18.49
CA TRP A 92 -5.63 -11.16 -17.13
C TRP A 92 -6.96 -10.69 -16.56
N LYS A 93 -7.76 -11.63 -16.06
CA LYS A 93 -9.15 -11.35 -15.66
C LYS A 93 -9.39 -11.45 -14.15
N THR A 94 -8.51 -12.10 -13.40
CA THR A 94 -8.72 -12.38 -11.97
C THR A 94 -7.78 -11.58 -11.07
N LEU A 95 -8.19 -11.41 -9.82
CA LEU A 95 -7.38 -10.74 -8.81
C LEU A 95 -6.15 -11.59 -8.45
N GLU A 96 -6.33 -12.90 -8.41
CA GLU A 96 -5.31 -13.89 -8.06
C GLU A 96 -4.13 -13.84 -9.03
N ASP A 97 -4.43 -13.81 -10.34
CA ASP A 97 -3.39 -13.71 -11.36
C ASP A 97 -2.63 -12.37 -11.18
N ALA A 98 -3.35 -11.27 -10.95
CA ALA A 98 -2.74 -9.95 -10.80
C ALA A 98 -1.86 -9.82 -9.54
N GLU A 99 -2.18 -10.55 -8.47
CA GLU A 99 -1.33 -10.65 -7.29
C GLU A 99 -0.01 -11.37 -7.61
N GLU A 100 -0.08 -12.51 -8.29
CA GLU A 100 1.10 -13.30 -8.68
C GLU A 100 2.02 -12.54 -9.63
N ALA A 101 1.44 -11.87 -10.64
CA ALA A 101 2.19 -11.06 -11.58
C ALA A 101 2.99 -9.95 -10.89
N MET A 102 2.36 -9.31 -9.89
CA MET A 102 3.03 -8.26 -9.13
C MET A 102 4.20 -8.82 -8.31
N MET A 103 4.02 -9.99 -7.70
CA MET A 103 5.07 -10.64 -6.92
C MET A 103 6.25 -11.09 -7.79
N GLU A 104 5.96 -11.62 -8.98
CA GLU A 104 7.00 -11.94 -9.96
C GLU A 104 7.75 -10.67 -10.40
N LEU A 105 7.02 -9.59 -10.68
CA LEU A 105 7.61 -8.30 -11.05
C LEU A 105 8.52 -7.75 -9.95
N TYR A 106 8.17 -7.91 -8.67
CA TYR A 106 9.06 -7.57 -7.55
C TYR A 106 10.34 -8.40 -7.60
N CYS A 107 10.25 -9.72 -7.79
CA CYS A 107 11.41 -10.61 -7.85
C CYS A 107 12.34 -10.25 -9.03
N GLN A 108 11.76 -9.98 -10.19
CA GLN A 108 12.49 -9.58 -11.40
C GLN A 108 13.22 -8.25 -11.18
N LYS A 109 12.53 -7.21 -10.68
CA LYS A 109 13.11 -5.87 -10.46
C LYS A 109 14.11 -5.81 -9.31
N SER A 110 13.97 -6.66 -8.31
CA SER A 110 14.92 -6.75 -7.19
C SER A 110 16.11 -7.66 -7.50
N HIS A 111 16.14 -8.30 -8.68
CA HIS A 111 17.18 -9.23 -9.11
C HIS A 111 17.50 -10.29 -8.04
N LEU A 112 16.44 -10.84 -7.42
CA LEU A 112 16.59 -11.90 -6.42
C LEU A 112 17.26 -13.13 -7.04
N LYS A 113 18.22 -13.70 -6.31
CA LYS A 113 18.97 -14.89 -6.72
C LYS A 113 18.95 -15.90 -5.58
N ASP A 114 19.05 -17.16 -5.94
CA ASP A 114 19.10 -18.26 -4.98
C ASP A 114 20.26 -18.14 -4.00
N GLY A 115 20.02 -18.56 -2.76
CA GLY A 115 20.99 -18.47 -1.66
C GLY A 115 21.24 -17.07 -1.09
N LYS A 116 20.59 -16.00 -1.57
CA LYS A 116 20.69 -14.66 -0.98
C LYS A 116 19.66 -14.44 0.12
N ARG A 117 20.04 -13.76 1.20
CA ARG A 117 19.09 -13.30 2.24
C ARG A 117 18.43 -12.00 1.78
N PHE A 118 17.13 -11.86 2.03
CA PHE A 118 16.40 -10.62 1.79
C PHE A 118 15.55 -10.25 3.01
N LEU A 119 15.36 -8.95 3.20
CA LEU A 119 14.56 -8.37 4.27
C LEU A 119 13.32 -7.72 3.67
N MET A 120 12.16 -8.06 4.22
CA MET A 120 10.89 -7.41 3.85
C MET A 120 10.43 -6.53 5.02
N TRP A 121 10.34 -5.21 4.78
CA TRP A 121 9.87 -4.22 5.76
C TRP A 121 8.39 -3.94 5.54
N GLY A 122 7.63 -3.78 6.63
CA GLY A 122 6.24 -3.31 6.56
C GLY A 122 5.28 -4.43 6.18
N VAL A 123 5.64 -5.67 6.52
CA VAL A 123 4.75 -6.80 6.38
C VAL A 123 3.62 -6.64 7.38
N ASP A 124 2.40 -6.49 6.87
CA ASP A 124 1.22 -6.60 7.71
C ASP A 124 1.18 -8.05 8.24
N GLY A 125 0.78 -8.27 9.50
CA GLY A 125 0.84 -9.60 10.15
C GLY A 125 0.12 -10.73 9.40
N VAL A 126 -0.71 -10.39 8.40
CA VAL A 126 -1.38 -11.32 7.49
C VAL A 126 -0.47 -11.75 6.31
N HIS A 127 0.37 -10.85 5.78
CA HIS A 127 1.33 -11.12 4.71
C HIS A 127 2.54 -11.93 5.18
N SER A 128 2.88 -11.85 6.48
CA SER A 128 4.11 -12.46 7.02
C SER A 128 4.14 -13.99 6.98
N LEU A 129 3.01 -14.67 6.77
CA LEU A 129 2.89 -16.13 6.86
C LEU A 129 2.67 -16.82 5.52
N TYR A 130 2.31 -16.08 4.47
CA TYR A 130 1.92 -16.69 3.21
C TYR A 130 2.45 -15.85 2.07
N THR A 131 3.08 -16.51 1.10
CA THR A 131 3.30 -16.05 -0.28
C THR A 131 4.64 -15.40 -0.58
N LEU A 132 5.60 -16.28 -0.79
CA LEU A 132 6.49 -16.12 -1.92
C LEU A 132 5.90 -16.90 -3.13
N PRO A 133 6.02 -16.42 -4.38
CA PRO A 133 5.64 -17.21 -5.54
C PRO A 133 6.38 -18.56 -5.55
N VAL A 134 5.78 -19.60 -6.13
CA VAL A 134 6.32 -20.98 -6.14
C VAL A 134 7.76 -21.06 -6.69
N ASN A 135 8.17 -20.08 -7.49
CA ASN A 135 9.51 -19.96 -8.08
C ASN A 135 10.45 -19.00 -7.34
N THR A 136 10.13 -18.56 -6.12
CA THR A 136 11.13 -17.80 -5.36
C THR A 136 12.30 -18.70 -5.02
N PRO A 137 13.52 -18.22 -5.26
CA PRO A 137 14.70 -18.92 -4.81
C PRO A 137 14.61 -19.22 -3.32
N THR A 138 15.13 -20.37 -2.88
CA THR A 138 15.25 -20.83 -1.48
C THR A 138 16.14 -19.88 -0.67
N ALA A 139 15.61 -18.69 -0.43
CA ALA A 139 16.23 -17.61 0.28
C ALA A 139 15.61 -17.55 1.68
N GLY A 140 16.45 -17.53 2.72
CA GLY A 140 15.99 -17.32 4.09
C GLY A 140 15.30 -15.97 4.21
N LEU A 141 13.96 -16.00 4.29
CA LEU A 141 13.12 -14.82 4.43
C LEU A 141 13.14 -14.35 5.89
N GLN A 142 13.58 -13.11 6.11
CA GLN A 142 13.43 -12.45 7.40
C GLN A 142 12.43 -11.31 7.23
N GLY A 143 11.23 -11.49 7.77
CA GLY A 143 10.20 -10.45 7.81
C GLY A 143 10.36 -9.59 9.05
N PHE A 144 10.37 -8.27 8.89
CA PHE A 144 10.31 -7.34 10.01
C PHE A 144 8.93 -6.66 10.02
N ALA A 145 8.07 -7.12 10.91
CA ALA A 145 6.84 -6.44 11.28
C ALA A 145 7.09 -5.63 12.56
N ILE A 146 6.49 -4.44 12.66
CA ILE A 146 6.46 -3.74 13.96
C ILE A 146 5.57 -4.57 14.88
N PRO A 147 6.11 -5.20 15.95
CA PRO A 147 5.32 -6.06 16.81
C PRO A 147 4.17 -5.24 17.43
N PRO A 148 2.98 -5.83 17.66
CA PRO A 148 2.06 -5.22 18.60
C PRO A 148 2.84 -5.09 19.92
N HIS A 149 2.92 -3.88 20.48
CA HIS A 149 3.30 -3.75 21.88
C HIS A 149 2.43 -4.77 22.64
N ARG A 150 3.08 -5.75 23.28
CA ARG A 150 2.44 -6.57 24.30
C ARG A 150 1.67 -5.58 25.16
N LYS A 151 0.34 -5.73 25.22
CA LYS A 151 -0.38 -5.24 26.39
C LYS A 151 0.29 -5.94 27.57
N LEU A 152 1.22 -5.24 28.21
CA LEU A 152 1.62 -5.54 29.57
C LEU A 152 0.33 -5.42 30.37
N LEU A 153 -0.13 -6.55 30.88
CA LEU A 153 -0.88 -6.54 32.13
C LEU A 153 -0.01 -5.90 33.20
#